data_AF-A0A2Z4XWA2-F1
#
_entry.id   AF-A0A2Z4XWA2-F1
#
_cell.length_a   1.000
_cell.length_b   1.000
_cell.length_c   1.000
_cell.angle_alpha   90.00
_cell.angle_beta   90.00
_cell.angle_gamma   90.00
#
_symmetry.space_group_name_H-M   'P 1'
#
loop_
_entity.id
_entity.type
_entity.pdbx_description
1 polymer ?
#
loop_
_entity_poly.entity_id
_entity_poly.type
_entity_poly.pdbx_seq_one_letter_code
_entity_poly.pdbx_strand_id
1 'polypeptide(L)'
;MLDDLKNAIENTKKLQSQSSDLANKINDLATELNNIKTIVSPVSVSAGGAASQVTSVMGGMLMCSFGIAPSSYLSIRATTLTSSLPSSNISDSKIGVNILPFGACTNPANPAKIPFVFPWPCIPTLTPFIPTSPTTMLEKMPITTMNSKAMCTFAAGGMVNFISPGQFNAKAT
;
A
#
# COMPACT_ATOMS: atom_id res chain seq x y z
N MET A 1 21.69 -65.09 16.72
CA MET A 1 21.55 -64.40 18.03
C MET A 1 22.63 -63.34 18.26
N LEU A 2 23.93 -63.67 18.24
CA LEU A 2 24.98 -62.65 18.46
C LEU A 2 25.16 -61.69 17.27
N ASP A 3 25.03 -62.19 16.04
CA ASP A 3 25.19 -61.37 14.82
C ASP A 3 23.98 -60.44 14.59
N ASP A 4 22.78 -60.87 14.97
CA ASP A 4 21.57 -60.04 14.94
C ASP A 4 21.68 -58.85 15.90
N LEU A 5 22.29 -59.08 17.07
CA LEU A 5 22.53 -58.02 18.06
C LEU A 5 23.56 -57.00 17.55
N LYS A 6 24.60 -57.45 16.85
CA LYS A 6 25.59 -56.55 16.22
C LYS A 6 24.96 -55.71 15.12
N ASN A 7 24.11 -56.31 14.29
CA ASN A 7 23.37 -55.59 13.24
C ASN A 7 22.39 -54.57 13.83
N ALA A 8 21.72 -54.89 14.94
CA ALA A 8 20.86 -53.94 15.65
C ALA A 8 21.65 -52.75 16.20
N ILE A 9 22.82 -52.98 16.80
CA ILE A 9 23.70 -51.92 17.30
C ILE A 9 24.18 -51.02 16.15
N GLU A 10 24.58 -51.59 15.02
CA GLU A 10 25.03 -50.83 13.84
C GLU A 10 23.91 -49.93 13.28
N ASN A 11 22.69 -50.45 13.21
CA ASN A 11 21.53 -49.67 12.78
C ASN A 11 21.22 -48.51 13.74
N THR A 12 21.37 -48.70 15.07
CA THR A 12 21.16 -47.61 16.03
C THR A 12 22.20 -46.49 15.89
N LYS A 13 23.46 -46.83 15.62
CA LYS A 13 24.52 -45.83 15.35
C LYS A 13 24.24 -45.04 14.08
N LYS A 14 23.75 -45.71 13.04
CA LYS A 14 23.35 -45.07 11.78
C LYS A 14 22.19 -44.08 11.97
N LEU A 15 21.21 -44.44 12.80
CA LEU A 15 20.12 -43.53 13.14
C LEU A 15 20.60 -42.33 13.95
N GLN A 16 21.56 -42.51 14.86
CA GLN A 16 22.17 -41.41 15.61
C GLN A 16 22.93 -40.43 14.69
N SER A 17 23.70 -40.92 13.72
CA SER A 17 24.41 -40.07 12.76
C SER A 17 23.45 -39.32 11.82
N GLN A 18 22.35 -39.96 11.42
CA GLN A 18 21.31 -39.29 10.62
C GLN A 18 20.61 -38.18 11.41
N SER A 19 20.45 -38.33 12.73
CA SER A 19 19.85 -37.30 13.59
C SER A 19 20.73 -36.06 13.72
N SER A 20 22.07 -36.21 13.78
CA SER A 20 22.99 -35.07 13.83
C SER A 20 23.03 -34.31 12.50
N ASP A 21 23.00 -35.02 11.38
CA ASP A 21 22.98 -34.39 10.05
C ASP A 21 21.68 -33.62 9.80
N LEU A 22 20.56 -34.15 10.26
CA LEU A 22 19.27 -33.46 10.17
C LEU A 22 19.26 -32.18 11.03
N ALA A 23 19.84 -32.22 12.23
CA ALA A 23 19.96 -31.05 13.10
C ALA A 23 20.81 -29.94 12.45
N ASN A 24 21.91 -30.29 11.81
CA ASN A 24 22.76 -29.33 11.08
C ASN A 24 22.00 -28.68 9.92
N LYS A 25 21.27 -29.47 9.13
CA LYS A 25 20.44 -28.94 8.03
C LYS A 25 19.34 -27.99 8.52
N ILE A 26 18.71 -28.28 9.67
CA ILE A 26 17.69 -27.39 10.25
C ILE A 26 18.32 -26.04 10.64
N ASN A 27 19.52 -26.06 11.22
CA ASN A 27 20.25 -24.83 11.59
C ASN A 27 20.66 -24.01 10.36
N ASP A 28 21.08 -24.68 9.28
CA ASP A 28 21.41 -24.02 8.01
C ASP A 28 20.16 -23.37 7.40
N LEU A 29 19.03 -24.09 7.34
CA LEU A 29 17.76 -23.53 6.87
C LEU A 29 17.26 -22.37 7.75
N ALA A 30 17.44 -22.46 9.07
CA ALA A 30 17.09 -21.36 9.97
C ALA A 30 17.96 -20.11 9.73
N THR A 31 19.23 -20.31 9.38
CA THR A 31 20.17 -19.24 9.04
C THR A 31 19.81 -18.59 7.70
N GLU A 32 19.49 -19.40 6.69
CA GLU A 32 18.94 -18.94 5.40
C GLU A 32 17.66 -18.08 5.61
N LEU A 33 16.73 -18.54 6.45
CA LEU A 33 15.49 -17.80 6.76
C LEU A 33 15.77 -16.45 7.44
N ASN A 34 16.76 -16.39 8.34
CA ASN A 34 17.14 -15.17 9.03
C ASN A 34 17.85 -14.17 8.10
N ASN A 35 18.66 -14.66 7.16
CA ASN A 35 19.28 -13.84 6.12
C ASN A 35 18.22 -13.24 5.19
N ILE A 36 17.23 -14.04 4.78
CA ILE A 36 16.08 -13.54 3.99
C ILE A 36 15.28 -12.50 4.79
N LYS A 37 15.00 -12.74 6.07
CA LYS A 37 14.28 -11.78 6.93
C LYS A 37 14.99 -10.43 7.03
N THR A 38 16.32 -10.41 7.00
CA THR A 38 17.12 -9.18 7.06
C THR A 38 17.04 -8.39 5.75
N ILE A 39 17.05 -9.08 4.60
CA ILE A 39 16.86 -8.46 3.27
C ILE A 39 15.42 -7.91 3.12
N VAL A 40 14.46 -8.55 3.77
CA VAL A 40 13.05 -8.12 3.78
C VAL A 40 12.76 -7.11 4.91
N SER A 41 13.65 -6.86 5.88
CA SER A 41 13.39 -5.90 6.97
C SER A 41 13.15 -4.43 6.54
N PRO A 42 13.73 -3.89 5.45
CA PRO A 42 13.29 -2.60 4.91
C PRO A 42 12.02 -2.68 4.05
N VAL A 43 11.52 -3.90 3.76
CA VAL A 43 10.26 -4.15 3.06
C VAL A 43 9.29 -4.77 4.04
N SER A 44 8.46 -3.95 4.68
CA SER A 44 7.25 -4.45 5.35
C SER A 44 6.34 -5.15 4.32
N VAL A 45 6.64 -6.41 4.00
CA VAL A 45 5.72 -7.34 3.38
C VAL A 45 4.68 -7.58 4.47
N SER A 46 3.61 -6.80 4.41
CA SER A 46 2.35 -7.12 5.07
C SER A 46 1.84 -8.42 4.46
N ALA A 47 2.41 -9.55 4.91
CA ALA A 47 1.86 -10.88 4.73
C ALA A 47 0.69 -11.04 5.73
N GLY A 48 -0.30 -10.15 5.60
CA GLY A 48 -1.68 -10.46 5.95
C GLY A 48 -2.38 -10.66 4.63
N GLY A 49 -3.25 -11.68 4.52
CA GLY A 49 -4.08 -11.90 3.33
C GLY A 49 -4.72 -10.60 2.84
N ALA A 50 -5.17 -10.58 1.59
CA ALA A 50 -5.71 -9.43 0.83
C ALA A 50 -6.76 -8.52 1.52
N ALA A 51 -7.09 -8.74 2.80
CA ALA A 51 -7.84 -7.90 3.71
C ALA A 51 -6.98 -7.08 4.72
N SER A 52 -5.65 -7.14 4.69
CA SER A 52 -4.80 -6.38 5.64
C SER A 52 -4.23 -5.10 4.99
N GLN A 53 -4.59 -3.95 5.57
CA GLN A 53 -4.26 -2.58 5.19
C GLN A 53 -5.13 -1.93 4.10
N VAL A 54 -6.45 -1.96 4.29
CA VAL A 54 -7.31 -0.91 3.72
C VAL A 54 -7.04 0.37 4.52
N THR A 55 -6.00 1.11 4.16
CA THR A 55 -5.72 2.41 4.76
C THR A 55 -6.77 3.41 4.29
N SER A 56 -7.72 3.73 5.16
CA SER A 56 -8.57 4.89 4.98
C SER A 56 -7.71 6.14 5.05
N VAL A 57 -7.75 6.96 3.99
CA VAL A 57 -6.75 8.01 3.76
C VAL A 57 -7.14 9.41 4.28
N MET A 58 -8.03 9.52 5.27
CA MET A 58 -8.46 10.84 5.75
C MET A 58 -7.30 11.61 6.38
N GLY A 59 -7.10 12.86 5.92
CA GLY A 59 -5.94 13.67 6.27
C GLY A 59 -4.68 13.30 5.48
N GLY A 60 -4.80 12.41 4.50
CA GLY A 60 -3.71 12.01 3.64
C GLY A 60 -3.18 13.16 2.79
N MET A 61 -1.94 13.00 2.32
CA MET A 61 -1.34 13.92 1.37
C MET A 61 -1.30 13.29 -0.01
N LEU A 62 -1.60 14.09 -1.02
CA LEU A 62 -1.64 13.74 -2.42
C LEU A 62 -0.54 14.48 -3.18
N MET A 63 0.01 13.84 -4.20
CA MET A 63 0.94 14.45 -5.14
C MET A 63 0.45 14.24 -6.57
N CYS A 64 0.41 15.32 -7.34
CA CYS A 64 0.14 15.29 -8.78
C CYS A 64 1.47 15.29 -9.55
N SER A 65 1.59 14.49 -10.61
CA SER A 65 2.80 14.47 -11.46
C SER A 65 3.16 15.84 -12.06
N PHE A 66 2.18 16.73 -12.23
CA PHE A 66 2.36 18.11 -12.72
C PHE A 66 2.21 19.17 -11.62
N GLY A 67 2.01 18.74 -10.37
CA GLY A 67 1.88 19.62 -9.22
C GLY A 67 3.26 19.96 -8.63
N ILE A 68 3.48 21.22 -8.25
CA ILE A 68 4.74 21.65 -7.63
C ILE A 68 4.76 21.36 -6.12
N ALA A 69 3.58 21.28 -5.50
CA ALA A 69 3.43 21.05 -4.06
C ALA A 69 2.38 19.95 -3.80
N PRO A 70 2.53 19.20 -2.70
CA PRO A 70 1.51 18.26 -2.27
C PRO A 70 0.23 18.98 -1.87
N SER A 71 -0.89 18.26 -1.95
CA SER A 71 -2.19 18.72 -1.51
C SER A 71 -2.74 17.83 -0.40
N SER A 72 -3.59 18.40 0.45
CA SER A 72 -4.26 17.66 1.52
C SER A 72 -5.55 17.01 1.03
N TYR A 73 -5.83 15.83 1.57
CA TYR A 73 -7.03 15.06 1.33
C TYR A 73 -7.95 15.07 2.54
N LEU A 74 -9.24 15.33 2.29
CA LEU A 74 -10.30 15.38 3.29
C LEU A 74 -11.44 14.46 2.88
N SER A 75 -11.86 13.59 3.80
CA SER A 75 -13.12 12.87 3.65
C SER A 75 -14.29 13.74 4.11
N ILE A 76 -15.37 13.75 3.34
CA ILE A 76 -16.63 14.43 3.68
C ILE A 76 -17.66 13.48 4.31
N ARG A 77 -17.38 12.18 4.39
CA ARG A 77 -18.34 11.14 4.80
C ARG A 77 -18.28 10.92 6.31
N ALA A 78 -18.88 11.84 7.05
CA ALA A 78 -18.85 11.87 8.52
C ALA A 78 -19.45 10.61 9.19
N THR A 79 -20.41 9.95 8.54
CA THR A 79 -21.11 8.78 9.10
C THR A 79 -20.36 7.48 8.96
N THR A 80 -19.35 7.42 8.09
CA THR A 80 -18.76 6.17 7.66
C THR A 80 -17.31 6.13 8.14
N LEU A 81 -17.13 5.64 9.36
CA LEU A 81 -15.86 5.72 10.08
C LEU A 81 -14.99 4.48 9.86
N THR A 82 -13.70 4.68 9.67
CA THR A 82 -12.67 3.64 9.76
C THR A 82 -11.70 4.07 10.84
N SER A 83 -11.47 3.24 11.86
CA SER A 83 -10.62 3.59 13.00
C SER A 83 -10.97 4.96 13.64
N SER A 84 -12.27 5.21 13.88
CA SER A 84 -12.84 6.45 14.46
C SER A 84 -12.72 7.72 13.61
N LEU A 85 -12.28 7.62 12.36
CA LEU A 85 -12.14 8.76 11.45
C LEU A 85 -12.97 8.54 10.16
N PRO A 86 -13.57 9.60 9.58
CA PRO A 86 -14.28 9.53 8.31
C PRO A 86 -13.50 8.82 7.21
N SER A 87 -14.15 7.91 6.51
CA SER A 87 -13.55 7.13 5.43
C SER A 87 -13.96 7.62 4.05
N SER A 88 -13.20 7.26 3.02
CA SER A 88 -13.45 7.73 1.66
C SER A 88 -13.56 6.58 0.67
N ASN A 89 -14.33 6.80 -0.38
CA ASN A 89 -14.47 5.87 -1.50
C ASN A 89 -13.90 6.47 -2.79
N ILE A 90 -13.85 5.65 -3.84
CA ILE A 90 -13.22 6.04 -5.11
C ILE A 90 -13.85 7.26 -5.79
N SER A 91 -15.09 7.63 -5.43
CA SER A 91 -15.77 8.81 -5.98
C SER A 91 -15.33 10.12 -5.34
N ASP A 92 -14.62 10.07 -4.21
CA ASP A 92 -14.15 11.22 -3.45
C ASP A 92 -12.89 11.83 -4.05
N SER A 93 -12.87 12.08 -5.36
CA SER A 93 -11.73 12.64 -6.11
C SER A 93 -11.94 14.10 -6.54
N LYS A 94 -12.99 14.76 -6.03
CA LYS A 94 -13.34 16.12 -6.45
C LYS A 94 -12.49 17.16 -5.74
N ILE A 95 -11.87 18.06 -6.51
CA ILE A 95 -11.08 19.16 -5.95
C ILE A 95 -11.98 20.29 -5.46
N GLY A 96 -11.59 20.90 -4.34
CA GLY A 96 -12.39 21.85 -3.58
C GLY A 96 -13.43 21.19 -2.67
N VAL A 97 -13.59 19.87 -2.76
CA VAL A 97 -14.50 19.09 -1.91
C VAL A 97 -13.70 18.07 -1.09
N ASN A 98 -13.03 17.13 -1.77
CA ASN A 98 -12.24 16.07 -1.13
C ASN A 98 -10.75 16.37 -1.18
N ILE A 99 -10.29 17.04 -2.23
CA ILE A 99 -8.87 17.32 -2.47
C ILE A 99 -8.71 18.84 -2.49
N LEU A 100 -7.79 19.39 -1.69
CA LEU A 100 -7.48 20.81 -1.82
C LEU A 100 -6.80 21.09 -3.19
N PRO A 101 -6.91 22.30 -3.76
CA PRO A 101 -6.18 22.62 -4.98
C PRO A 101 -4.66 22.42 -4.78
N PHE A 102 -4.00 21.77 -5.74
CA PHE A 102 -2.54 21.72 -5.75
C PHE A 102 -1.98 23.13 -5.92
N GLY A 103 -0.92 23.47 -5.17
CA GLY A 103 -0.44 24.85 -5.09
C GLY A 103 -0.06 25.48 -6.44
N ALA A 104 0.32 24.67 -7.43
CA ALA A 104 0.69 25.12 -8.76
C ALA A 104 0.68 23.94 -9.75
N CYS A 105 0.30 24.20 -11.01
CA CYS A 105 0.26 23.20 -12.08
C CYS A 105 1.15 23.63 -13.25
N THR A 106 2.03 22.73 -13.69
CA THR A 106 2.97 22.96 -14.80
C THR A 106 2.49 22.42 -16.14
N ASN A 107 1.31 21.79 -16.19
CA ASN A 107 0.76 21.21 -17.41
C ASN A 107 0.49 22.30 -18.47
N PRO A 108 1.06 22.21 -19.69
CA PRO A 108 0.80 23.16 -20.77
C PRO A 108 -0.65 23.16 -21.28
N ALA A 109 -1.39 22.07 -21.05
CA ALA A 109 -2.81 21.95 -21.36
C ALA A 109 -3.74 22.38 -20.21
N ASN A 110 -3.21 23.05 -19.18
CA ASN A 110 -4.02 23.62 -18.11
C ASN A 110 -4.96 24.71 -18.67
N PRO A 111 -6.31 24.61 -18.50
CA PRO A 111 -7.24 25.63 -18.97
C PRO A 111 -7.04 27.00 -18.30
N ALA A 112 -6.40 27.03 -17.12
CA ALA A 112 -6.05 28.25 -16.39
C ALA A 112 -4.74 28.91 -16.87
N LYS A 113 -4.18 28.44 -18.00
CA LYS A 113 -2.92 28.94 -18.53
C LYS A 113 -3.03 30.41 -18.90
N ILE A 114 -2.28 31.26 -18.21
CA ILE A 114 -2.06 32.66 -18.54
C ILE A 114 -0.65 32.79 -19.13
N PRO A 115 -0.50 33.28 -20.38
CA PRO A 115 0.82 33.54 -20.96
C PRO A 115 1.68 34.40 -20.00
N PHE A 116 2.96 34.06 -19.87
CA PHE A 116 3.96 34.81 -19.08
C PHE A 116 3.81 34.79 -17.54
N VAL A 117 2.77 34.16 -16.99
CA VAL A 117 2.63 33.95 -15.54
C VAL A 117 2.76 32.46 -15.25
N PHE A 118 3.87 32.06 -14.63
CA PHE A 118 4.10 30.67 -14.19
C PHE A 118 4.52 30.68 -12.72
N PRO A 119 3.98 29.78 -11.88
CA PRO A 119 3.08 28.68 -12.20
C PRO A 119 1.58 29.05 -12.26
N TRP A 120 0.80 28.28 -13.03
CA TRP A 120 -0.66 28.44 -13.11
C TRP A 120 -1.38 27.77 -11.95
N PRO A 121 -2.52 28.30 -11.50
CA PRO A 121 -3.35 27.62 -10.53
C PRO A 121 -3.82 26.26 -11.09
N CYS A 122 -3.86 25.24 -10.24
CA CYS A 122 -4.39 23.94 -10.62
C CYS A 122 -5.92 24.05 -10.73
N ILE A 123 -6.46 24.07 -11.96
CA ILE A 123 -7.90 23.94 -12.22
C ILE A 123 -8.17 22.50 -12.63
N PRO A 124 -8.82 21.69 -11.79
CA PRO A 124 -8.77 20.26 -12.03
C PRO A 124 -10.15 19.62 -12.07
N THR A 125 -10.37 18.94 -13.20
CA THR A 125 -11.31 17.84 -13.30
C THR A 125 -10.49 16.57 -13.17
N LEU A 126 -10.70 15.81 -12.09
CA LEU A 126 -10.11 14.50 -11.90
C LEU A 126 -11.15 13.43 -12.21
N THR A 127 -10.68 12.30 -12.73
CA THR A 127 -11.50 11.08 -12.78
C THR A 127 -11.72 10.55 -11.35
N PRO A 128 -12.71 9.69 -11.13
CA PRO A 128 -12.75 8.84 -9.94
C PRO A 128 -11.40 8.12 -9.75
N PHE A 129 -11.07 7.82 -8.50
CA PHE A 129 -9.90 7.02 -8.18
C PHE A 129 -10.05 5.60 -8.77
N ILE A 130 -8.95 5.04 -9.24
CA ILE A 130 -8.90 3.67 -9.71
C ILE A 130 -9.02 2.74 -8.49
N PRO A 131 -10.01 1.82 -8.47
CA PRO A 131 -10.20 0.89 -7.37
C PRO A 131 -9.07 -0.14 -7.35
N THR A 132 -8.44 -0.28 -6.18
CA THR A 132 -7.38 -1.28 -5.92
C THR A 132 -7.84 -2.39 -4.99
N SER A 133 -8.92 -2.15 -4.23
CA SER A 133 -9.60 -3.13 -3.39
C SER A 133 -11.09 -3.18 -3.74
N PRO A 134 -11.47 -3.85 -4.85
CA PRO A 134 -12.85 -3.87 -5.33
C PRO A 134 -13.78 -4.76 -4.50
N THR A 135 -13.29 -5.42 -3.45
CA THR A 135 -14.12 -6.27 -2.55
C THR A 135 -14.55 -5.53 -1.29
N THR A 136 -13.82 -4.46 -0.91
CA THR A 136 -14.13 -3.68 0.29
C THR A 136 -14.98 -2.47 -0.11
N MET A 137 -16.25 -2.50 0.26
CA MET A 137 -17.24 -1.49 -0.16
C MET A 137 -17.49 -0.47 0.95
N LEU A 138 -17.59 0.79 0.55
CA LEU A 138 -17.98 1.93 1.35
C LEU A 138 -19.15 2.63 0.63
N GLU A 139 -20.34 2.58 1.22
CA GLU A 139 -21.56 3.17 0.63
C GLU A 139 -21.83 2.70 -0.82
N LYS A 140 -21.71 1.38 -1.06
CA LYS A 140 -21.89 0.72 -2.38
C LYS A 140 -20.82 1.04 -3.43
N MET A 141 -19.74 1.73 -3.07
CA MET A 141 -18.58 1.94 -3.95
C MET A 141 -17.30 1.41 -3.31
N PRO A 142 -16.29 0.98 -4.09
CA PRO A 142 -15.01 0.55 -3.54
C PRO A 142 -14.37 1.62 -2.66
N ILE A 143 -13.76 1.18 -1.56
CA ILE A 143 -12.99 2.05 -0.65
C ILE A 143 -11.72 2.58 -1.34
N THR A 144 -11.34 3.81 -1.02
CA THR A 144 -10.06 4.39 -1.45
C THR A 144 -8.94 3.87 -0.56
N THR A 145 -7.81 3.52 -1.17
CA THR A 145 -6.60 3.08 -0.46
C THR A 145 -5.42 3.97 -0.82
N MET A 146 -4.31 3.83 -0.09
CA MET A 146 -3.04 4.50 -0.42
C MET A 146 -2.58 4.26 -1.88
N ASN A 147 -2.92 3.12 -2.47
CA ASN A 147 -2.51 2.79 -3.84
C ASN A 147 -3.47 3.32 -4.91
N SER A 148 -4.62 3.86 -4.52
CA SER A 148 -5.61 4.41 -5.45
C SER A 148 -5.06 5.67 -6.14
N LYS A 149 -5.30 5.79 -7.45
CA LYS A 149 -4.79 6.88 -8.29
C LYS A 149 -5.93 7.55 -9.06
N ALA A 150 -5.90 8.86 -9.19
CA ALA A 150 -6.86 9.61 -10.03
C ALA A 150 -6.14 10.24 -11.22
N MET A 151 -6.82 10.34 -12.36
CA MET A 151 -6.27 10.92 -13.58
C MET A 151 -6.81 12.34 -13.78
N CYS A 152 -5.94 13.25 -14.19
CA CYS A 152 -6.34 14.60 -14.59
C CYS A 152 -6.90 14.58 -16.02
N THR A 153 -8.11 15.12 -16.22
CA THR A 153 -8.74 15.18 -17.54
C THR A 153 -8.01 16.12 -18.50
N PHE A 154 -7.32 17.14 -17.98
CA PHE A 154 -6.62 18.14 -18.80
C PHE A 154 -5.15 17.80 -19.07
N ALA A 155 -4.55 16.89 -18.31
CA ALA A 155 -3.15 16.54 -18.44
C ALA A 155 -3.05 15.08 -18.88
N ALA A 156 -2.71 14.84 -20.14
CA ALA A 156 -2.40 13.49 -20.60
C ALA A 156 -1.25 12.92 -19.75
N GLY A 157 -1.50 11.82 -19.03
CA GLY A 157 -0.55 11.24 -18.08
C GLY A 157 -0.48 11.92 -16.71
N GLY A 158 -1.36 12.90 -16.43
CA GLY A 158 -1.41 13.56 -15.12
C GLY A 158 -2.03 12.63 -14.10
N MET A 159 -1.21 12.08 -13.21
CA MET A 159 -1.65 11.18 -12.16
C MET A 159 -1.57 11.85 -10.80
N VAL A 160 -2.61 11.65 -10.00
CA VAL A 160 -2.70 12.07 -8.62
C VAL A 160 -2.65 10.82 -7.75
N ASN A 161 -1.61 10.72 -6.92
CA ASN A 161 -1.33 9.59 -6.07
C ASN A 161 -1.28 10.02 -4.60
N PHE A 162 -1.67 9.15 -3.68
CA PHE A 162 -1.40 9.36 -2.26
C PHE A 162 0.10 9.16 -1.98
N ILE A 163 0.67 10.11 -1.23
CA ILE A 163 2.05 10.07 -0.72
C ILE A 163 2.11 9.89 0.80
N SER A 164 1.01 10.17 1.49
CA SER A 164 0.83 9.85 2.90
C SER A 164 -0.63 9.44 3.14
N PRO A 165 -0.89 8.36 3.90
CA PRO A 165 -2.25 7.92 4.17
C PRO A 165 -2.95 8.79 5.22
N GLY A 166 -2.26 9.67 5.95
CA GLY A 166 -2.87 10.44 7.05
C GLY A 166 -3.25 9.60 8.28
N GLN A 167 -3.54 8.30 8.09
CA GLN A 167 -3.76 7.30 9.11
C GLN A 167 -2.88 6.07 8.86
N PHE A 168 -2.13 5.68 9.89
CA PHE A 168 -1.43 4.40 9.93
C PHE A 168 -2.28 3.43 10.76
N ASN A 169 -2.64 2.26 10.22
CA ASN A 169 -3.48 1.22 10.86
C ASN A 169 -5.00 1.44 10.82
N ALA A 170 -5.57 1.88 9.69
CA ALA A 170 -7.00 1.78 9.48
C ALA A 170 -7.40 0.30 9.26
N LYS A 171 -8.21 -0.25 10.18
CA LYS A 171 -8.89 -1.53 9.99
C LYS A 171 -10.29 -1.21 9.46
N ALA A 172 -10.59 -1.60 8.22
CA ALA A 172 -11.97 -1.62 7.74
C ALA A 172 -12.72 -2.68 8.56
N THR A 173 -13.63 -2.23 9.42
CA THR A 173 -14.58 -3.09 10.16
C THR A 173 -15.81 -3.37 9.33
#